data_AF-A0A2V7ZGQ0-F1
#
_entry.id   AF-A0A2V7ZGQ0-F1
#
_cell.length_a   1.000
_cell.length_b   1.000
_cell.length_c   1.000
_cell.angle_alpha   90.00
_cell.angle_beta   90.00
_cell.angle_gamma   90.00
#
_symmetry.space_group_name_H-M   'P 1'
#
loop_
_entity.id
_entity.type
_entity.pdbx_description
1 polymer ?
#
loop_
_entity_poly.entity_id
_entity_poly.type
_entity_poly.pdbx_seq_one_letter_code
_entity_poly.pdbx_strand_id
1 'polypeptide(L)'
;MRRAIVSLAAVAAIGTATASAESPQQAFIRSWEGRTVVVRNTLYTLVYNERGKLGNIRSAKRDGLIVATPSQGMYFQFDGRQGRDDVVERDPLRVIAAVSAAYEPDSLELRSYRKVEPVVINRYDPGVELVVSGVRIDRDVATLVLAPSGAGRISDDDAVTSLRIKWPTPFSRSFSERELIENLIDRFVEARPPTTRDR
;
A
#
# COMPACT_ATOMS: atom_id res chain seq x y z
N MET A 1 -6.64 -54.41 58.77
CA MET A 1 -5.56 -53.39 58.74
C MET A 1 -5.64 -52.65 57.41
N ARG A 2 -5.87 -51.33 57.51
CA ARG A 2 -5.58 -50.20 56.60
C ARG A 2 -5.67 -50.37 55.07
N ARG A 3 -6.62 -49.60 54.51
CA ARG A 3 -6.81 -49.18 53.12
C ARG A 3 -5.60 -48.39 52.60
N ALA A 4 -5.33 -48.45 51.30
CA ALA A 4 -4.73 -47.35 50.54
C ALA A 4 -5.23 -47.40 49.09
N ILE A 5 -6.25 -46.59 48.81
CA ILE A 5 -6.69 -46.21 47.46
C ILE A 5 -5.73 -45.09 47.04
N VAL A 6 -4.96 -45.29 45.97
CA VAL A 6 -4.14 -44.23 45.38
C VAL A 6 -4.91 -43.65 44.21
N SER A 7 -5.53 -42.50 44.44
CA SER A 7 -6.12 -41.65 43.42
C SER A 7 -5.00 -40.94 42.66
N LEU A 8 -4.79 -41.26 41.38
CA LEU A 8 -3.92 -40.46 40.53
C LEU A 8 -4.77 -39.42 39.79
N ALA A 9 -4.67 -38.17 40.25
CA ALA A 9 -5.40 -37.04 39.70
C ALA A 9 -4.90 -36.71 38.29
N ALA A 10 -5.84 -36.65 37.34
CA ALA A 10 -5.64 -36.05 36.03
C ALA A 10 -5.51 -34.53 36.17
N VAL A 11 -4.43 -33.96 35.62
CA VAL A 11 -4.35 -32.52 35.33
C VAL A 11 -4.18 -32.39 33.82
N ALA A 12 -5.31 -32.37 33.12
CA ALA A 12 -5.35 -31.92 31.73
C ALA A 12 -5.20 -30.39 31.76
N ALA A 13 -3.97 -29.91 31.57
CA ALA A 13 -3.72 -28.50 31.28
C ALA A 13 -4.30 -28.21 29.89
N ILE A 14 -5.57 -27.81 29.85
CA ILE A 14 -6.15 -27.16 28.67
C ILE A 14 -5.44 -25.82 28.59
N GLY A 15 -4.36 -25.77 27.82
CA GLY A 15 -3.77 -24.52 27.38
C GLY A 15 -4.81 -23.81 26.53
N THR A 16 -5.54 -22.89 27.14
CA THR A 16 -6.28 -21.87 26.40
C THR A 16 -5.24 -21.06 25.64
N ALA A 17 -5.01 -21.44 24.39
CA ALA A 17 -4.40 -20.56 23.42
C ALA A 17 -5.28 -19.31 23.40
N THR A 18 -4.80 -18.24 24.02
CA THR A 18 -5.41 -16.92 23.90
C THR A 18 -5.31 -16.56 22.43
N ALA A 19 -6.40 -16.79 21.69
CA ALA A 19 -6.61 -16.14 20.42
C ALA A 19 -6.55 -14.64 20.73
N SER A 20 -5.37 -14.05 20.53
CA SER A 20 -5.18 -12.61 20.62
C SER A 20 -6.25 -12.01 19.71
N ALA A 21 -7.17 -11.24 20.29
CA ALA A 21 -8.21 -10.59 19.52
C ALA A 21 -7.51 -9.75 18.44
N GLU A 22 -7.68 -10.16 17.18
CA GLU A 22 -7.11 -9.47 16.04
C GLU A 22 -7.57 -8.02 16.07
N SER A 23 -6.63 -7.07 15.88
CA SER A 23 -7.03 -5.66 15.87
C SER A 23 -7.90 -5.37 14.64
N PRO A 24 -8.83 -4.40 14.70
CA PRO A 24 -9.65 -4.03 13.53
C PRO A 24 -8.82 -3.68 12.28
N GLN A 25 -7.62 -3.10 12.47
CA GLN A 25 -6.68 -2.80 11.40
C GLN A 25 -6.06 -4.08 10.79
N GLN A 26 -5.67 -5.05 11.61
CA GLN A 26 -5.17 -6.34 11.13
C GLN A 26 -6.24 -7.12 10.36
N ALA A 27 -7.47 -7.10 10.85
CA ALA A 27 -8.60 -7.73 10.17
C ALA A 27 -8.86 -7.09 8.79
N PHE A 28 -8.75 -5.76 8.70
CA PHE A 28 -8.82 -5.04 7.42
C PHE A 28 -7.69 -5.47 6.47
N ILE A 29 -6.43 -5.44 6.92
CA ILE A 29 -5.26 -5.86 6.13
C ILE A 29 -5.47 -7.27 5.57
N ARG A 30 -5.83 -8.23 6.43
CA ARG A 30 -6.09 -9.62 6.05
C ARG A 30 -7.22 -9.78 5.04
N SER A 31 -8.24 -8.93 5.12
CA SER A 31 -9.40 -9.00 4.20
C SER A 31 -9.09 -8.51 2.77
N TRP A 32 -7.99 -7.78 2.61
CA TRP A 32 -7.58 -7.17 1.34
C TRP A 32 -6.33 -7.83 0.75
N GLU A 33 -5.32 -8.19 1.55
CA GLU A 33 -4.09 -8.79 1.05
C GLU A 33 -4.33 -10.11 0.30
N GLY A 34 -3.65 -10.27 -0.84
CA GLY A 34 -3.80 -11.40 -1.73
C GLY A 34 -5.09 -11.38 -2.57
N ARG A 35 -5.97 -10.39 -2.39
CA ARG A 35 -7.22 -10.31 -3.13
C ARG A 35 -6.99 -9.79 -4.54
N THR A 36 -7.59 -10.46 -5.52
CA THR A 36 -7.66 -9.96 -6.89
C THR A 36 -8.67 -8.82 -6.96
N VAL A 37 -8.25 -7.71 -7.57
CA VAL A 37 -9.07 -6.52 -7.78
C VAL A 37 -9.07 -6.15 -9.26
N VAL A 38 -10.17 -5.57 -9.72
CA VAL A 38 -10.31 -5.04 -11.08
C VAL A 38 -10.31 -3.53 -11.01
N VAL A 39 -9.46 -2.87 -11.79
CA VAL A 39 -9.43 -1.41 -11.87
C VAL A 39 -10.77 -0.90 -12.42
N ARG A 40 -11.41 0.04 -11.71
CA ARG A 40 -12.64 0.73 -12.14
C ARG A 40 -12.38 2.12 -12.68
N ASN A 41 -11.45 2.83 -12.05
CA ASN A 41 -10.98 4.14 -12.48
C ASN A 41 -9.48 4.10 -12.67
N THR A 42 -9.00 4.82 -13.69
CA THR A 42 -7.60 4.78 -14.08
C THR A 42 -6.65 5.07 -12.93
N LEU A 43 -5.69 4.16 -12.70
CA LEU A 43 -4.57 4.38 -11.78
C LEU A 43 -3.34 4.86 -12.54
N TYR A 44 -2.55 5.72 -11.89
CA TYR A 44 -1.34 6.28 -12.47
C TYR A 44 -0.14 5.95 -11.59
N THR A 45 0.94 5.54 -12.24
CA THR A 45 2.21 5.24 -11.58
C THR A 45 3.30 6.10 -12.19
N LEU A 46 4.08 6.78 -11.37
CA LEU A 46 5.34 7.35 -11.82
C LEU A 46 6.43 6.29 -11.81
N VAL A 47 7.05 6.07 -12.96
CA VAL A 47 8.29 5.31 -13.09
C VAL A 47 9.45 6.30 -13.05
N TYR A 48 10.44 6.06 -12.20
CA TYR A 48 11.57 6.96 -12.03
C TYR A 48 12.86 6.19 -11.71
N ASN A 49 14.00 6.84 -11.96
CA ASN A 49 15.30 6.38 -11.51
C ASN A 49 15.69 7.14 -10.25
N GLU A 50 16.29 6.44 -9.28
CA GLU A 50 16.81 7.06 -8.08
C GLU A 50 18.32 6.81 -7.98
N ARG A 51 19.10 7.89 -7.94
CA ARG A 51 20.54 7.83 -7.65
C ARG A 51 20.78 8.05 -6.16
N GLY A 52 21.52 7.13 -5.55
CA GLY A 52 21.90 7.19 -4.14
C GLY A 52 23.28 7.81 -3.90
N LYS A 53 23.58 8.11 -2.62
CA LYS A 53 24.81 8.80 -2.18
C LYS A 53 26.13 8.17 -2.66
N LEU A 54 26.15 6.86 -2.89
CA LEU A 54 27.34 6.10 -3.32
C LEU A 54 27.43 5.94 -4.84
N GLY A 55 26.61 6.66 -5.62
CA GLY A 55 26.56 6.53 -7.07
C GLY A 55 25.71 5.36 -7.58
N ASN A 56 25.26 4.47 -6.70
CA ASN A 56 24.34 3.37 -7.07
C ASN A 56 23.04 3.94 -7.63
N ILE A 57 22.66 3.49 -8.82
CA ILE A 57 21.41 3.84 -9.48
C ILE A 57 20.42 2.70 -9.26
N ARG A 58 19.27 3.01 -8.67
CA ARG A 58 18.09 2.15 -8.64
C ARG A 58 17.19 2.58 -9.77
N SER A 59 17.20 1.80 -10.85
CA SER A 59 16.40 2.09 -12.04
C SER A 59 14.95 1.59 -11.90
N ALA A 60 14.04 2.23 -12.64
CA ALA A 60 12.66 1.79 -12.82
C ALA A 60 11.89 1.56 -11.51
N LYS A 61 12.13 2.40 -10.50
CA LYS A 61 11.28 2.45 -9.31
C LYS A 61 9.89 2.94 -9.70
N ARG A 62 8.87 2.48 -8.99
CA ARG A 62 7.46 2.73 -9.27
C ARG A 62 6.80 3.31 -8.04
N ASP A 63 6.01 4.36 -8.21
CA ASP A 63 5.20 4.96 -7.15
C ASP A 63 3.79 5.24 -7.64
N GLY A 64 2.79 4.80 -6.88
CA GLY A 64 1.39 5.08 -7.18
C GLY A 64 1.03 6.52 -6.85
N LEU A 65 0.49 7.22 -7.82
CA LEU A 65 0.26 8.66 -7.70
C LEU A 65 -1.09 8.99 -7.07
N ILE A 66 -2.08 8.10 -7.12
CA ILE A 66 -3.43 8.42 -6.68
C ILE A 66 -3.49 8.56 -5.16
N VAL A 67 -3.92 9.73 -4.71
CA VAL A 67 -4.37 9.96 -3.34
C VAL A 67 -5.84 10.36 -3.35
N ALA A 68 -6.66 9.58 -2.65
CA ALA A 68 -8.07 9.84 -2.45
C ALA A 68 -8.32 10.31 -1.01
N THR A 69 -9.22 11.27 -0.87
CA THR A 69 -9.62 11.85 0.41
C THR A 69 -11.14 11.88 0.51
N PRO A 70 -11.71 11.81 1.72
CA PRO A 70 -13.15 11.99 1.91
C PRO A 70 -13.65 13.38 1.49
N SER A 71 -12.84 14.42 1.70
CA SER A 71 -13.27 15.82 1.63
C SER A 71 -12.83 16.56 0.37
N GLN A 72 -11.69 16.21 -0.25
CA GLN A 72 -11.09 16.95 -1.35
C GLN A 72 -11.10 16.18 -2.68
N GLY A 73 -11.79 15.03 -2.72
CA GLY A 73 -11.82 14.15 -3.88
C GLY A 73 -10.49 13.42 -4.06
N MET A 74 -9.98 13.39 -5.29
CA MET A 74 -8.67 12.83 -5.61
C MET A 74 -7.67 13.88 -6.10
N TYR A 75 -6.39 13.58 -5.93
CA TYR A 75 -5.26 14.30 -6.51
C TYR A 75 -4.08 13.35 -6.73
N PHE A 76 -3.02 13.85 -7.39
CA PHE A 76 -1.81 13.10 -7.67
C PHE A 76 -0.69 13.57 -6.74
N GLN A 77 0.00 12.63 -6.09
CA GLN A 77 1.12 12.94 -5.21
C GLN A 77 2.31 12.05 -5.51
N PHE A 78 3.49 12.64 -5.61
CA PHE A 78 4.75 11.93 -5.46
C PHE A 78 5.38 12.33 -4.13
N ASP A 79 5.68 11.35 -3.29
CA ASP A 79 6.20 11.63 -1.94
C ASP A 79 7.63 12.17 -2.03
N GLY A 80 7.88 13.21 -1.24
CA GLY A 80 9.16 13.85 -1.12
C GLY A 80 10.24 12.86 -0.69
N ARG A 81 11.39 12.91 -1.35
CA ARG A 81 12.55 12.06 -1.11
C ARG A 81 13.75 12.95 -0.92
N GLN A 82 14.75 12.42 -0.21
CA GLN A 82 16.05 13.07 -0.08
C GLN A 82 15.97 14.49 0.52
N GLY A 83 14.96 14.76 1.36
CA GLY A 83 14.74 16.04 2.02
C GLY A 83 13.95 17.06 1.19
N ARG A 84 13.40 16.67 0.04
CA ARG A 84 12.46 17.49 -0.74
C ARG A 84 11.03 17.28 -0.25
N ASP A 85 10.18 18.27 -0.47
CA ASP A 85 8.75 18.22 -0.17
C ASP A 85 8.00 17.31 -1.15
N ASP A 86 6.77 16.93 -0.77
CA ASP A 86 5.85 16.19 -1.63
C ASP A 86 5.47 17.04 -2.85
N VAL A 87 5.42 16.40 -4.03
CA VAL A 87 4.93 17.03 -5.25
C VAL A 87 3.46 16.67 -5.41
N VAL A 88 2.58 17.68 -5.39
CA VAL A 88 1.12 17.51 -5.49
C VAL A 88 0.60 18.20 -6.75
N GLU A 89 -0.16 17.46 -7.56
CA GLU A 89 -0.72 17.94 -8.83
C GLU A 89 -2.18 17.49 -9.00
N ARG A 90 -2.90 18.20 -9.88
CA ARG A 90 -4.28 17.85 -10.28
C ARG A 90 -4.36 17.14 -11.62
N ASP A 91 -3.32 17.24 -12.43
CA ASP A 91 -3.19 16.59 -13.73
C ASP A 91 -2.01 15.61 -13.67
N PRO A 92 -2.21 14.32 -13.95
CA PRO A 92 -1.12 13.35 -13.88
C PRO A 92 0.03 13.73 -14.83
N LEU A 93 -0.25 14.30 -16.00
CA LEU A 93 0.78 14.65 -16.99
C LEU A 93 1.73 15.75 -16.49
N ARG A 94 1.28 16.59 -15.56
CA ARG A 94 2.11 17.64 -14.95
C ARG A 94 3.08 17.11 -13.91
N VAL A 95 2.84 15.92 -13.36
CA VAL A 95 3.69 15.32 -12.30
C VAL A 95 5.12 15.13 -12.78
N ILE A 96 5.36 14.70 -14.02
CA ILE A 96 6.74 14.53 -14.53
C ILE A 96 7.49 15.86 -14.50
N ALA A 97 6.88 16.92 -15.03
CA ALA A 97 7.51 18.25 -15.06
C ALA A 97 7.73 18.79 -13.65
N ALA A 98 6.75 18.64 -12.75
CA ALA A 98 6.84 19.09 -11.38
C ALA A 98 7.91 18.33 -10.57
N VAL A 99 8.00 17.01 -10.73
CA VAL A 99 9.07 16.20 -10.11
C VAL A 99 10.44 16.56 -10.70
N SER A 100 10.55 16.74 -12.02
CA SER A 100 11.82 17.18 -12.63
C SER A 100 12.30 18.51 -12.06
N ALA A 101 11.40 19.49 -11.89
CA ALA A 101 11.72 20.79 -11.32
C ALA A 101 12.09 20.69 -9.82
N ALA A 102 11.35 19.89 -9.04
CA ALA A 102 11.61 19.73 -7.60
C ALA A 102 12.95 19.05 -7.29
N TYR A 103 13.48 18.26 -8.24
CA TYR A 103 14.76 17.55 -8.12
C TYR A 103 15.81 18.06 -9.13
N GLU A 104 15.62 19.25 -9.67
CA GLU A 104 16.63 19.92 -10.48
C GLU A 104 17.86 20.21 -9.60
N PRO A 105 19.09 19.92 -10.07
CA PRO A 105 20.29 20.21 -9.29
C PRO A 105 20.50 21.71 -9.17
N ASP A 106 20.67 22.21 -7.94
CA ASP A 106 21.17 23.56 -7.74
C ASP A 106 22.58 23.65 -8.33
N SER A 107 22.83 24.65 -9.18
CA SER A 107 24.10 24.82 -9.92
C SER A 107 25.36 24.92 -9.02
N LEU A 108 25.18 25.13 -7.72
CA LEU A 108 26.23 25.21 -6.71
C LEU A 108 26.46 23.88 -5.95
N GLU A 109 25.55 22.92 -6.07
CA GLU A 109 25.65 21.60 -5.43
C GLU A 109 26.31 20.56 -6.35
N LEU A 110 27.57 20.79 -6.71
CA LEU A 110 28.44 19.83 -7.44
C LEU A 110 28.60 18.46 -6.75
N ARG A 111 28.03 18.27 -5.55
CA ARG A 111 28.12 17.04 -4.73
C ARG A 111 26.77 16.39 -4.40
N SER A 112 25.67 16.81 -5.02
CA SER A 112 24.39 16.14 -4.81
C SER A 112 24.33 14.81 -5.58
N TYR A 113 24.89 13.76 -4.96
CA TYR A 113 24.82 12.37 -5.44
C TYR A 113 23.40 11.76 -5.33
N ARG A 114 22.39 12.57 -5.00
CA ARG A 114 21.04 12.15 -4.67
C ARG A 114 20.08 12.84 -5.63
N LYS A 115 19.58 12.07 -6.59
CA LYS A 115 18.69 12.57 -7.65
C LYS A 115 17.53 11.60 -7.88
N VAL A 116 16.34 12.16 -8.05
CA VAL A 116 15.19 11.47 -8.64
C VAL A 116 15.06 11.96 -10.08
N GLU A 117 14.94 11.03 -11.01
CA GLU A 117 14.74 11.32 -12.43
C GLU A 117 13.43 10.64 -12.88
N PRO A 118 12.35 11.41 -13.08
CA PRO A 118 11.10 10.85 -13.58
C PRO A 118 11.29 10.40 -15.03
N VAL A 119 10.84 9.18 -15.33
CA VAL A 119 11.03 8.56 -16.65
C VAL A 119 9.73 8.61 -17.44
N VAL A 120 8.65 8.06 -16.87
CA VAL A 120 7.35 7.94 -17.54
C VAL A 120 6.24 7.79 -16.53
N ILE A 121 5.02 8.12 -16.94
CA ILE A 121 3.81 7.75 -16.20
C ILE A 121 3.16 6.56 -16.88
N ASN A 122 3.03 5.46 -16.14
CA ASN A 122 2.25 4.30 -16.55
C ASN A 122 0.79 4.50 -16.16
N ARG A 123 -0.10 4.01 -17.01
CA ARG A 123 -1.56 4.06 -16.85
C ARG A 123 -2.11 2.65 -16.72
N TYR A 124 -2.98 2.43 -15.74
CA TYR A 124 -3.74 1.19 -15.58
C TYR A 124 -5.20 1.51 -15.82
N ASP A 125 -5.72 1.05 -16.96
CA ASP A 125 -7.08 1.36 -17.41
C ASP A 125 -8.14 0.52 -16.70
N PRO A 126 -9.41 1.00 -16.70
CA PRO A 126 -10.52 0.20 -16.22
C PRO A 126 -10.58 -1.18 -16.88
N GLY A 127 -10.84 -2.21 -16.09
CA GLY A 127 -10.86 -3.62 -16.52
C GLY A 127 -9.53 -4.36 -16.32
N VAL A 128 -8.42 -3.68 -16.02
CA VAL A 128 -7.15 -4.34 -15.69
C VAL A 128 -7.27 -5.09 -14.36
N GLU A 129 -6.87 -6.36 -14.36
CA GLU A 129 -6.79 -7.18 -13.14
C GLU A 129 -5.44 -6.98 -12.44
N LEU A 130 -5.50 -6.73 -11.13
CA LEU A 130 -4.35 -6.59 -10.24
C LEU A 130 -4.58 -7.43 -8.99
N VAL A 131 -3.54 -7.65 -8.20
CA VAL A 131 -3.63 -8.27 -6.89
C VAL A 131 -3.14 -7.29 -5.85
N VAL A 132 -3.84 -7.20 -4.72
CA VAL A 132 -3.37 -6.44 -3.56
C VAL A 132 -2.20 -7.21 -2.94
N SER A 133 -0.98 -6.75 -3.22
CA SER A 133 0.24 -7.39 -2.74
C SER A 133 0.55 -7.07 -1.29
N GLY A 134 0.05 -5.94 -0.80
CA GLY A 134 0.22 -5.52 0.58
C GLY A 134 -0.73 -4.40 0.95
N VAL A 135 -1.04 -4.29 2.24
CA VAL A 135 -1.81 -3.19 2.79
C VAL A 135 -1.04 -2.55 3.94
N ARG A 136 -0.87 -1.23 3.87
CA ARG A 136 -0.20 -0.46 4.92
C ARG A 136 -1.18 0.52 5.54
N ILE A 137 -1.22 0.54 6.87
CA ILE A 137 -1.99 1.52 7.64
C ILE A 137 -1.00 2.31 8.46
N ASP A 138 -0.78 3.56 8.04
CA ASP A 138 -0.05 4.56 8.82
C ASP A 138 -1.05 5.34 9.69
N ARG A 139 -0.58 6.40 10.36
CA ARG A 139 -1.39 7.15 11.32
C ARG A 139 -2.70 7.69 10.74
N ASP A 140 -2.66 8.19 9.51
CA ASP A 140 -3.73 8.89 8.81
C ASP A 140 -3.83 8.49 7.32
N VAL A 141 -3.11 7.44 6.91
CA VAL A 141 -3.10 6.97 5.52
C VAL A 141 -3.24 5.46 5.45
N ALA A 142 -4.19 4.99 4.65
CA ALA A 142 -4.27 3.58 4.26
C ALA A 142 -3.78 3.43 2.82
N THR A 143 -2.83 2.53 2.58
CA THR A 143 -2.22 2.31 1.27
C THR A 143 -2.46 0.87 0.81
N LEU A 144 -3.03 0.72 -0.37
CA LEU A 144 -3.11 -0.56 -1.08
C LEU A 144 -1.97 -0.61 -2.09
N VAL A 145 -1.10 -1.59 -1.95
CA VAL A 145 -0.03 -1.87 -2.92
C VAL A 145 -0.55 -2.90 -3.90
N LEU A 146 -0.39 -2.64 -5.20
CA LEU A 146 -0.97 -3.44 -6.27
C LEU A 146 0.12 -4.01 -7.17
N ALA A 147 0.03 -5.31 -7.42
CA ALA A 147 0.92 -6.09 -8.28
C ALA A 147 0.13 -6.70 -9.46
N PRO A 148 0.80 -7.10 -10.57
CA PRO A 148 0.15 -7.77 -11.69
C PRO A 148 -0.50 -9.09 -11.28
N SER A 149 -1.71 -9.37 -11.78
CA SER A 149 -2.33 -10.68 -11.63
C SER A 149 -1.52 -11.74 -12.40
N GLY A 150 -1.00 -12.75 -11.70
CA GLY A 150 -0.21 -13.84 -12.31
C GLY A 150 1.29 -13.82 -11.98
N ALA A 151 1.77 -12.81 -11.24
CA ALA A 151 3.05 -12.93 -10.55
C ALA A 151 2.95 -14.06 -9.52
N GLY A 152 3.86 -15.03 -9.55
CA GLY A 152 3.80 -16.24 -8.73
C GLY A 152 3.81 -15.95 -7.22
N ARG A 153 4.98 -15.99 -6.58
CA ARG A 153 5.10 -15.49 -5.21
C ARG A 153 5.17 -13.97 -5.29
N ILE A 154 4.13 -13.31 -4.82
CA ILE A 154 4.07 -11.85 -4.73
C ILE A 154 5.17 -11.38 -3.78
N SER A 155 6.07 -10.54 -4.28
CA SER A 155 7.07 -9.82 -3.50
C SER A 155 6.82 -8.32 -3.54
N ASP A 156 7.36 -7.58 -2.57
CA ASP A 156 7.26 -6.11 -2.55
C ASP A 156 7.89 -5.46 -3.80
N ASP A 157 8.85 -6.12 -4.45
CA ASP A 157 9.49 -5.65 -5.68
C ASP A 157 8.60 -5.81 -6.92
N ASP A 158 7.51 -6.60 -6.83
CA ASP A 158 6.54 -6.79 -7.91
C ASP A 158 5.45 -5.70 -7.94
N ALA A 159 5.48 -4.75 -7.00
CA ALA A 159 4.54 -3.64 -6.96
C ALA A 159 4.63 -2.79 -8.23
N VAL A 160 3.47 -2.60 -8.87
CA VAL A 160 3.36 -1.81 -10.11
C VAL A 160 2.62 -0.50 -9.90
N THR A 161 1.78 -0.41 -8.88
CA THR A 161 1.11 0.83 -8.49
C THR A 161 0.66 0.77 -7.04
N SER A 162 0.14 1.87 -6.52
CA SER A 162 -0.49 1.94 -5.22
C SER A 162 -1.65 2.93 -5.22
N LEU A 163 -2.59 2.71 -4.32
CA LEU A 163 -3.72 3.60 -4.04
C LEU A 163 -3.64 4.04 -2.58
N ARG A 164 -3.61 5.36 -2.36
CA ARG A 164 -3.56 5.93 -1.02
C ARG A 164 -4.88 6.59 -0.65
N ILE A 165 -5.39 6.24 0.52
CA ILE A 165 -6.55 6.86 1.14
C ILE A 165 -6.05 7.70 2.31
N LYS A 166 -6.04 9.03 2.13
CA LYS A 166 -5.58 9.97 3.16
C LYS A 166 -6.76 10.52 3.94
N TRP A 167 -6.65 10.44 5.26
CA TRP A 167 -7.67 10.89 6.21
C TRP A 167 -7.28 12.25 6.80
N PRO A 168 -8.24 13.15 7.08
CA PRO A 168 -7.93 14.48 7.61
C PRO A 168 -7.40 14.47 9.04
N THR A 169 -7.63 13.37 9.78
CA THR A 169 -7.16 13.18 11.15
C THR A 169 -6.56 11.77 11.29
N PRO A 170 -5.77 11.52 12.35
CA PRO A 170 -5.35 10.16 12.67
C PRO A 170 -6.55 9.21 12.74
N PHE A 171 -6.39 7.98 12.26
CA PHE A 171 -7.39 6.94 12.39
C PHE A 171 -7.68 6.66 13.86
N SER A 172 -8.94 6.35 14.15
CA SER A 172 -9.34 5.91 15.47
C SER A 172 -8.65 4.58 15.83
N ARG A 173 -8.44 4.33 17.13
CA ARG A 173 -7.88 3.04 17.60
C ARG A 173 -8.77 1.84 17.23
N SER A 174 -10.08 2.07 17.15
CA SER A 174 -11.07 1.07 16.73
C SER A 174 -11.19 0.94 15.21
N PHE A 175 -10.52 1.79 14.44
CA PHE A 175 -10.62 1.87 12.99
C PHE A 175 -12.07 2.02 12.49
N SER A 176 -12.86 2.88 13.13
CA SER A 176 -14.25 3.18 12.75
C SER A 176 -14.39 3.77 11.34
N GLU A 177 -13.29 4.29 10.78
CA GLU A 177 -13.23 4.83 9.43
C GLU A 177 -13.26 3.75 8.34
N ARG A 178 -13.11 2.48 8.73
CA ARG A 178 -12.98 1.33 7.82
C ARG A 178 -13.95 1.35 6.65
N GLU A 179 -15.26 1.45 6.93
CA GLU A 179 -16.29 1.39 5.89
C GLU A 179 -16.14 2.53 4.87
N LEU A 180 -15.81 3.73 5.34
CA LEU A 180 -15.58 4.87 4.45
C LEU A 180 -14.29 4.71 3.63
N ILE A 181 -13.27 4.09 4.20
CA ILE A 181 -12.03 3.74 3.48
C ILE A 181 -12.33 2.72 2.39
N GLU A 182 -13.06 1.65 2.69
CA GLU A 182 -13.49 0.63 1.71
C GLU A 182 -14.32 1.28 0.60
N ASN A 183 -15.29 2.13 0.95
CA ASN A 183 -16.08 2.88 -0.02
C ASN A 183 -15.26 3.84 -0.91
N LEU A 184 -14.10 4.32 -0.44
CA LEU A 184 -13.18 5.12 -1.25
C LEU A 184 -12.36 4.22 -2.18
N ILE A 185 -11.87 3.09 -1.67
CA ILE A 185 -11.15 2.08 -2.46
C ILE A 185 -12.02 1.56 -3.61
N ASP A 186 -13.30 1.27 -3.33
CA ASP A 186 -14.27 0.71 -4.28
C ASP A 186 -14.59 1.65 -5.46
N ARG A 187 -14.22 2.93 -5.36
CA ARG A 187 -14.30 3.86 -6.50
C ARG A 187 -13.20 3.58 -7.51
N PHE A 188 -12.06 3.06 -7.09
CA PHE A 188 -10.89 2.87 -7.94
C PHE A 188 -10.69 1.42 -8.34
N VAL A 189 -10.98 0.48 -7.44
CA VAL A 189 -10.79 -0.95 -7.69
C VAL A 189 -11.96 -1.72 -7.13
N GLU A 190 -12.39 -2.76 -7.82
CA GLU A 190 -13.46 -3.67 -7.37
C GLU A 190 -12.86 -4.99 -6.94
N ALA A 191 -13.13 -5.39 -5.70
CA ALA A 191 -12.56 -6.60 -5.17
C ALA A 191 -13.32 -7.83 -5.67
N ARG A 192 -12.69 -8.65 -6.51
CA ARG A 192 -13.31 -9.84 -7.09
C ARG A 192 -13.68 -10.81 -5.95
N PRO A 193 -14.84 -11.49 -6.03
CA PRO A 193 -15.11 -12.60 -5.14
C PRO A 193 -14.00 -13.64 -5.29
N PRO A 194 -13.57 -14.31 -4.21
CA PRO A 194 -12.69 -15.46 -4.36
C PRO A 194 -13.39 -16.46 -5.27
N THR A 195 -12.81 -16.75 -6.43
CA THR A 195 -13.31 -17.81 -7.29
C THR A 195 -13.18 -19.10 -6.50
N THR A 196 -14.30 -19.61 -6.00
CA THR A 196 -14.41 -20.96 -5.47
C THR A 196 -13.96 -21.87 -6.60
N ARG A 197 -12.71 -22.33 -6.55
CA ARG A 197 -12.28 -23.42 -7.40
C ARG A 197 -13.02 -24.63 -6.89
N ASP A 198 -14.12 -24.98 -7.58
CA ASP A 198 -14.71 -26.30 -7.49
C ASP A 198 -13.56 -27.30 -7.67
N ARG A 199 -13.28 -28.03 -6.59
CA ARG A 199 -12.38 -29.18 -6.58
C ARG A 199 -13.23 -30.44 -6.65
#